data_AF-A0A7V9FIF6-F1
#
_entry.id   AF-A0A7V9FIF6-F1
#
_cell.length_a   1.000
_cell.length_b   1.000
_cell.length_c   1.000
_cell.angle_alpha   90.00
_cell.angle_beta   90.00
_cell.angle_gamma   90.00
#
_symmetry.space_group_name_H-M   'P 1'
#
loop_
_entity.id
_entity.type
_entity.pdbx_description
1 polymer ?
#
loop_
_entity_poly.entity_id
_entity_poly.type
_entity_poly.pdbx_seq_one_letter_code
_entity_poly.pdbx_strand_id
1 'polypeptide(L)' 'RSGYYLGYRMTEALAAERGIAAALRAPAADFQAAEDVARGIQTA' A
#
# COMPACT_ATOMS: atom_id res chain seq x y z
N ARG A 1 -11.80 -4.51 -15.42
CA ARG A 1 -10.58 -5.24 -14.97
C ARG A 1 -9.58 -4.33 -14.22
N SER A 2 -9.75 -3.01 -14.27
CA SER A 2 -8.84 -2.00 -13.71
C SER A 2 -8.79 -1.96 -12.17
N GLY A 3 -9.88 -2.30 -11.48
CA GLY A 3 -9.94 -2.25 -10.01
C GLY A 3 -8.97 -3.19 -9.31
N TYR A 4 -8.78 -4.40 -9.85
CA TYR A 4 -7.82 -5.38 -9.29
C TYR A 4 -6.37 -4.92 -9.41
N TYR A 5 -6.04 -4.14 -10.43
CA TYR A 5 -4.68 -3.64 -10.65
C TYR A 5 -4.33 -2.52 -9.67
N LEU A 6 -5.32 -1.67 -9.33
CA LEU A 6 -5.13 -0.60 -8.35
C LEU A 6 -4.91 -1.17 -6.95
N GLY A 7 -5.76 -2.12 -6.53
CA GLY A 7 -5.60 -2.79 -5.24
C GLY A 7 -4.27 -3.54 -5.11
N TYR A 8 -3.83 -4.21 -6.18
CA TYR A 8 -2.54 -4.91 -6.23
C TYR A 8 -1.35 -3.96 -6.05
N ARG A 9 -1.32 -2.82 -6.75
CA ARG A 9 -0.24 -1.82 -6.63
C ARG A 9 -0.20 -1.16 -5.24
N MET A 10 -1.38 -0.93 -4.65
CA MET A 10 -1.48 -0.42 -3.27
C MET A 10 -0.93 -1.41 -2.24
N THR A 11 -1.23 -2.70 -2.41
CA THR A 11 -0.75 -3.74 -1.50
C THR A 11 0.73 -4.06 -1.67
N GLU A 12 1.27 -3.89 -2.87
CA GLU A 12 2.67 -4.19 -3.20
C GLU A 12 3.65 -3.40 -2.31
N ALA A 13 3.42 -2.10 -2.11
CA ALA A 13 4.29 -1.26 -1.27
C ALA A 13 4.32 -1.75 0.19
N LEU A 14 3.14 -1.96 0.79
CA LEU A 14 3.04 -2.39 2.18
C LEU A 14 3.51 -3.84 2.39
N ALA A 15 3.27 -4.73 1.40
CA ALA A 15 3.75 -6.11 1.44
C ALA A 15 5.28 -6.19 1.30
N ALA A 16 5.90 -5.30 0.51
CA ALA A 16 7.35 -5.21 0.41
C ALA A 16 8.00 -4.71 1.71
N GLU A 17 7.34 -3.78 2.42
CA GLU A 17 7.86 -3.21 3.67
C GLU A 17 7.68 -4.15 4.87
N ARG A 18 6.49 -4.75 5.03
CA ARG A 18 6.08 -5.48 6.27
C ARG A 18 5.75 -6.95 6.07
N GLY A 19 5.76 -7.42 4.82
CA GLY A 19 5.38 -8.78 4.44
C GLY A 19 3.87 -8.96 4.24
N ILE A 20 3.52 -10.01 3.49
CA ILE A 20 2.15 -10.28 3.01
C ILE A 20 1.16 -10.47 4.17
N ALA A 21 1.56 -11.17 5.24
CA ALA A 21 0.68 -11.45 6.37
C ALA A 21 0.28 -10.18 7.14
N ALA A 22 1.19 -9.19 7.22
CA ALA A 22 0.91 -7.90 7.81
C ALA A 22 0.01 -7.06 6.90
N ALA A 23 0.32 -7.04 5.59
CA ALA A 23 -0.48 -6.32 4.60
C ALA A 23 -1.95 -6.76 4.59
N LEU A 24 -2.22 -8.07 4.61
CA LEU A 24 -3.60 -8.60 4.61
C LEU A 24 -4.45 -8.18 5.82
N ARG A 25 -3.82 -7.77 6.92
CA ARG A 25 -4.50 -7.34 8.15
C ARG A 25 -4.48 -5.83 8.35
N ALA A 26 -3.79 -5.10 7.48
CA ALA A 26 -3.62 -3.68 7.61
C ALA A 26 -4.90 -2.92 7.23
N PRO A 27 -5.21 -1.81 7.94
CA PRO A 27 -6.31 -0.93 7.55
C PRO A 27 -5.99 -0.19 6.24
N ALA A 28 -7.02 0.25 5.52
CA ALA A 28 -6.88 0.99 4.26
C ALA A 28 -5.97 2.24 4.37
N ALA A 29 -5.97 2.90 5.53
CA ALA A 29 -5.13 4.07 5.80
C ALA A 29 -3.62 3.76 5.76
N ASP A 30 -3.21 2.55 6.18
CA ASP A 30 -1.80 2.15 6.16
C ASP A 30 -1.29 1.95 4.73
N PHE A 31 -2.15 1.49 3.83
CA PHE A 31 -1.82 1.39 2.40
C PHE A 31 -1.65 2.76 1.76
N GLN A 32 -2.50 3.73 2.12
CA GLN A 32 -2.37 5.10 1.65
C GLN A 32 -1.04 5.71 2.10
N ALA A 33 -0.69 5.57 3.38
CA ALA A 33 0.58 6.06 3.91
C ALA A 33 1.79 5.38 3.25
N ALA A 34 1.74 4.06 3.05
CA ALA A 34 2.80 3.33 2.36
C ALA A 34 2.91 3.74 0.89
N GLU A 35 1.79 4.02 0.20
CA GLU A 35 1.81 4.56 -1.16
C GLU A 35 2.40 5.97 -1.22
N ASP A 36 2.05 6.85 -0.27
CA ASP A 36 2.59 8.21 -0.21
C ASP A 36 4.11 8.18 -0.03
N VAL A 37 4.60 7.34 0.89
CA VAL A 37 6.05 7.09 1.08
C VAL A 37 6.68 6.53 -0.20
N ALA A 38 6.09 5.50 -0.81
CA ALA A 38 6.61 4.87 -2.02
C ALA A 38 6.65 5.84 -3.23
N ARG A 39 5.75 6.83 -3.27
CA ARG A 39 5.72 7.88 -4.31
C ARG A 39 6.57 9.09 -3.97
N GLY A 40 7.20 9.13 -2.80
CA GLY A 40 7.96 10.28 -2.32
C GLY A 40 7.09 11.50 -2.04
N ILE A 41 5.79 11.29 -1.80
CA ILE A 41 4.84 12.33 -1.42
C ILE A 41 5.03 12.55 0.08
N GLN A 42 5.72 13.63 0.43
CA GLN A 42 5.69 14.17 1.78
C GLN A 42 4.42 15.00 1.92
N THR A 43 3.38 14.41 2.49
CA THR A 43 2.24 15.18 3.02
C THR A 43 2.72 15.94 4.26
N ALA A 44 2.63 17.28 4.19
CA ALA A 44 3.07 18.22 5.22
C ALA A 44 2.07 18.34 6.38
#